data_AF-A0A9D7CEA4-F1
#
_entry.id   AF-A0A9D7CEA4-F1
#
_cell.length_a   1.000
_cell.length_b   1.000
_cell.length_c   1.000
_cell.angle_alpha   90.00
_cell.angle_beta   90.00
_cell.angle_gamma   90.00
#
_symmetry.space_group_name_H-M   'P 1'
#
loop_
_entity.id
_entity.type
_entity.pdbx_description
1 polymer ?
#
loop_
_entity_poly.entity_id
_entity_poly.type
_entity_poly.pdbx_seq_one_letter_code
_entity_poly.pdbx_strand_id
1 'polypeptide(L)' 'MSGRPVSRSLRALGIQQSASVRGVAFATERALRQVLRHYFRYYNHTRLHSALGFRSPVDYESEAA' A
#
# COMPACT_ATOMS: atom_id res chain seq x y z
N MET A 1 -16.58 -20.03 -1.79
CA MET A 1 -17.38 -18.79 -1.81
C MET A 1 -17.29 -18.15 -0.43
N SER A 2 -16.50 -17.08 -0.28
CA SER A 2 -16.70 -16.02 0.74
C SER A 2 -15.54 -15.03 0.62
N GLY A 3 -15.68 -14.09 -0.31
CA GLY A 3 -14.82 -12.92 -0.38
C GLY A 3 -15.21 -11.99 0.77
N ARG A 4 -14.39 -11.92 1.81
CA ARG A 4 -14.54 -10.91 2.86
C ARG A 4 -13.96 -9.59 2.33
N PRO A 5 -14.67 -8.46 2.44
CA PRO A 5 -14.25 -7.22 1.81
C PRO A 5 -13.02 -6.67 2.53
N VAL A 6 -12.04 -6.22 1.74
CA VAL A 6 -10.81 -5.52 2.15
C VAL A 6 -11.13 -4.10 2.66
N SER A 7 -12.18 -3.95 3.46
CA SER A 7 -12.79 -2.65 3.79
C SER A 7 -12.53 -2.18 5.22
N ARG A 8 -11.66 -2.84 5.99
CA ARG A 8 -11.36 -2.44 7.37
C ARG A 8 -9.94 -1.91 7.64
N SER A 9 -9.19 -1.54 6.61
CA SER A 9 -7.80 -1.06 6.79
C SER A 9 -7.50 0.36 6.29
N LEU A 10 -8.48 1.08 5.71
CA LEU A 10 -8.23 2.45 5.22
C LEU A 10 -8.02 3.51 6.31
N ARG A 11 -8.36 3.24 7.59
CA ARG A 11 -8.12 4.18 8.71
C ARG A 11 -6.78 3.96 9.44
N ALA A 12 -6.15 2.79 9.31
CA ALA A 12 -4.92 2.45 10.04
C ALA A 12 -3.63 2.59 9.19
N LEU A 13 -3.74 2.72 7.87
CA LEU A 13 -2.60 2.71 6.94
C LEU A 13 -1.80 4.02 6.85
N GLY A 14 -2.08 5.02 7.68
CA GLY A 14 -1.20 6.19 7.82
C GLY A 14 -0.91 6.92 6.50
N ILE A 15 -1.91 7.10 5.63
CA ILE A 15 -1.86 8.06 4.51
C ILE A 15 -1.96 9.48 5.09
N GLN A 16 -1.02 9.85 5.95
CA GLN A 16 -0.91 11.20 6.48
C GLN A 16 0.50 11.77 6.39
N GLN A 17 1.56 10.99 6.17
CA GLN A 17 2.89 11.57 6.01
C GLN A 17 3.65 11.03 4.79
N SER A 18 3.85 11.96 3.86
CA SER A 18 4.75 11.97 2.70
C SER A 18 4.58 10.87 1.64
N ALA A 19 3.61 11.07 0.76
CA ALA A 19 3.76 10.64 -0.63
C ALA A 19 3.38 11.81 -1.55
N SER A 20 4.28 12.80 -1.66
CA SER A 20 4.23 13.75 -2.76
C SER A 20 4.37 12.96 -4.05
N VAL A 21 3.26 12.75 -4.75
CA VAL A 21 3.28 12.19 -6.10
C VAL A 21 3.86 13.28 -7.00
N ARG A 22 5.15 13.14 -7.33
CA ARG A 22 5.73 13.89 -8.44
C ARG A 22 4.85 13.64 -9.67
N GLY A 23 4.45 14.72 -10.36
CA GLY A 23 3.58 14.68 -11.53
C GLY A 23 4.25 14.01 -12.72
N VAL A 24 4.34 12.68 -12.69
CA VAL A 24 4.85 11.87 -13.80
C VAL A 24 3.70 11.58 -14.76
N ALA A 25 3.83 12.06 -15.99
CA ALA A 25 2.94 11.66 -17.08
C ALA A 25 3.37 10.31 -17.65
N PHE A 26 2.41 9.43 -17.91
CA PHE A 26 2.64 8.14 -18.55
C PHE A 26 2.10 8.17 -19.97
N ALA A 27 2.93 7.79 -20.94
CA ALA A 27 2.51 7.72 -22.35
C ALA A 27 1.46 6.63 -22.62
N THR A 28 1.36 5.62 -21.75
CA THR A 28 0.37 4.53 -21.88
C THR A 28 -0.15 4.07 -20.52
N GLU A 29 -1.38 3.55 -20.51
CA GLU A 29 -1.98 2.91 -19.33
C GLU A 29 -1.16 1.69 -18.88
N ARG A 30 -0.52 0.97 -19.82
CA ARG A 30 0.34 -0.18 -19.49
C ARG A 30 1.55 0.24 -18.66
N ALA A 31 2.20 1.34 -19.01
CA ALA A 31 3.33 1.88 -18.26
C ALA A 31 2.91 2.32 -16.85
N LEU A 32 1.76 3.00 -16.74
CA LEU A 32 1.17 3.36 -15.46
C LEU A 32 0.92 2.12 -14.58
N ARG A 33 0.28 1.08 -15.14
CA ARG A 33 0.01 -0.18 -14.42
C ARG A 33 1.27 -0.87 -13.92
N GLN A 34 2.36 -0.85 -14.69
CA GLN A 34 3.62 -1.44 -14.26
C GLN A 34 4.20 -0.71 -13.04
N VAL A 35 4.22 0.62 -13.07
CA VAL A 35 4.73 1.42 -11.94
C VAL A 35 3.84 1.26 -10.71
N LEU A 36 2.51 1.31 -10.87
CA LEU A 36 1.59 1.12 -9.75
C LEU A 36 1.74 -0.27 -9.12
N ARG A 37 1.89 -1.33 -9.92
CA ARG A 37 2.14 -2.69 -9.39
C ARG A 37 3.41 -2.75 -8.56
N HIS A 38 4.48 -2.14 -9.03
CA HIS A 38 5.73 -2.07 -8.28
C HIS A 38 5.56 -1.29 -6.98
N TYR A 39 4.89 -0.13 -7.05
CA TYR A 39 4.61 0.71 -5.89
C TYR A 39 3.77 -0.01 -4.84
N PHE A 40 2.68 -0.67 -5.23
CA PHE A 40 1.84 -1.42 -4.29
C PHE A 40 2.60 -2.57 -3.62
N ARG A 41 3.45 -3.28 -4.37
CA ARG A 41 4.30 -4.32 -3.79
C ARG A 41 5.25 -3.74 -2.74
N TYR A 42 5.95 -2.66 -3.08
CA TYR A 42 6.83 -1.96 -2.14
C TYR A 42 6.07 -1.48 -0.89
N TYR A 43 4.93 -0.83 -1.09
CA TYR A 43 4.14 -0.27 0.00
C TYR A 43 3.65 -1.35 0.96
N ASN A 44 3.08 -2.44 0.43
CA ASN A 44 2.47 -3.48 1.24
C ASN A 44 3.47 -4.39 1.95
N HIS A 45 4.64 -4.64 1.34
CA HIS A 45 5.59 -5.65 1.84
C HIS A 45 6.92 -5.09 2.35
N THR A 46 7.23 -3.82 2.08
CA THR A 46 8.57 -3.27 2.37
C THR A 46 8.51 -1.98 3.16
N ARG A 47 7.53 -1.11 2.91
CA ARG A 47 7.42 0.15 3.64
C ARG A 47 7.07 -0.12 5.09
N LEU A 48 7.94 0.31 6.00
CA LEU A 48 7.70 0.21 7.45
C LEU A 48 6.96 1.44 7.95
N HIS A 49 6.01 1.23 8.86
CA HIS A 49 5.21 2.29 9.46
C HIS A 49 5.41 2.30 10.97
N SER A 50 5.80 3.44 11.55
CA SER A 50 5.94 3.58 13.01
C SER A 50 4.63 3.30 13.75
N ALA A 51 3.49 3.70 13.17
CA ALA A 51 2.15 3.39 13.69
C ALA A 51 1.83 1.90 13.71
N LEU A 52 2.50 1.08 12.89
CA LEU A 52 2.39 -0.38 12.88
C LEU A 52 3.50 -1.05 13.70
N GLY A 53 4.27 -0.29 14.48
CA GLY A 53 5.42 -0.79 15.22
C GLY A 53 6.63 -1.08 14.32
N PHE A 54 6.85 -0.26 13.31
CA PHE A 54 7.90 -0.44 12.29
C PHE A 54 7.78 -1.76 11.51
N ARG A 55 6.54 -2.18 11.23
CA ARG A 55 6.23 -3.34 10.39
C ARG A 55 5.65 -2.93 9.05
N SER A 56 5.70 -3.85 8.08
CA SER A 56 4.98 -3.68 6.83
C SER A 56 3.47 -3.87 7.04
N PRO A 57 2.62 -3.31 6.16
CA PRO A 57 1.18 -3.54 6.21
C PRO A 57 0.78 -5.02 6.21
N VAL A 58 1.44 -5.85 5.40
CA VAL A 58 1.12 -7.28 5.32
C VAL A 58 1.51 -8.03 6.59
N ASP A 59 2.67 -7.73 7.16
CA ASP A 59 3.11 -8.39 8.40
C ASP A 59 2.18 -8.02 9.57
N TYR A 60 1.77 -6.75 9.65
CA TYR A 60 0.83 -6.29 10.66
C TYR A 60 -0.52 -7.01 10.58
N GLU A 61 -1.11 -7.12 9.39
CA GLU A 61 -2.41 -7.78 9.19
C GLU A 61 -2.33 -9.30 9.41
N SER A 62 -1.19 -9.92 9.10
CA SER A 62 -0.98 -11.37 9.29
C SER A 62 -0.96 -11.80 10.75
N GLU A 63 -0.54 -10.90 11.66
CA GLU A 63 -0.57 -11.15 13.11
C GLU A 63 -1.90 -10.73 13.76
N ALA A 64 -2.73 -9.94 13.06
CA ALA A 64 -4.02 -9.49 13.56
C ALA A 64 -5.17 -10.47 13.25
N ALA A 65 -4.92 -11.51 12.45
CA ALA A 65 -5.88 -12.52 12.00
C ALA A 65 -5.95 -13.73 12.96
#